data_AF-A0A815SZ83-F1
#
_entry.id   AF-A0A815SZ83-F1
#
_cell.length_a   1.000
_cell.length_b   1.000
_cell.length_c   1.000
_cell.angle_alpha   90.00
_cell.angle_beta   90.00
_cell.angle_gamma   90.00
#
_symmetry.space_group_name_H-M   'P 1'
#
loop_
_entity.id
_entity.type
_entity.pdbx_description
1 polymer ?
#
loop_
_entity_poly.entity_id
_entity_poly.type
_entity_poly.pdbx_seq_one_letter_code
_entity_poly.pdbx_strand_id
1 'polypeptide(L)'
;MCLDILSVLKEENNNVSAKFKFWAKQTFRLAEIGSTDFVYVKKNNLPLVTHEQIYYRVVDCRVVVGHSGREKTWAKIKRLYAGIPRQAICLYINMCDTCQTRRSFPTPISGKRIVSLGFLTRLQVDLIDMRSVSYNSYNFIMHAKDHFTKFSWLYALPSKEAINVANNLRNIFYTFGPPKILQSDNGKEFV
;
A
#
# COMPACT_ATOMS: atom_id res chain seq x y z
N MET A 1 -4.74 -25.89 27.69
CA MET A 1 -4.52 -26.86 26.59
C MET A 1 -3.10 -27.40 26.55
N CYS A 2 -2.05 -26.60 26.33
CA CYS A 2 -0.69 -27.15 26.25
C CYS A 2 -0.16 -27.64 27.61
N LEU A 3 -0.52 -26.96 28.71
CA LEU A 3 -0.23 -27.40 30.08
C LEU A 3 -0.95 -28.72 30.42
N ASP A 4 -2.21 -28.87 30.02
CA ASP A 4 -2.97 -30.12 30.22
C ASP A 4 -2.38 -31.29 29.42
N ILE A 5 -1.83 -31.03 28.23
CA ILE A 5 -1.12 -32.05 27.44
C ILE A 5 0.17 -32.43 28.15
N LEU A 6 0.95 -31.46 28.66
CA LEU A 6 2.17 -31.71 29.43
C LEU A 6 1.89 -32.56 30.67
N SER A 7 0.90 -32.19 31.49
CA SER A 7 0.54 -32.93 32.70
C SER A 7 0.10 -34.36 32.39
N VAL A 8 -0.60 -34.58 31.27
CA VAL A 8 -0.99 -35.93 30.82
C VAL A 8 0.22 -36.75 30.38
N LEU A 9 1.19 -36.14 29.69
CA LEU A 9 2.39 -36.82 29.22
C LEU A 9 3.37 -37.13 30.35
N LYS A 10 3.40 -36.32 31.41
CA LYS A 10 4.18 -36.55 32.64
C LYS A 10 3.52 -37.48 33.65
N GLU A 11 2.32 -37.98 33.34
CA GLU A 11 1.51 -38.81 34.23
C GLU A 11 1.18 -38.15 35.58
N GLU A 12 1.15 -36.82 35.61
CA GLU A 12 0.77 -36.04 36.78
C GLU A 12 -0.74 -36.18 37.05
N ASN A 13 -1.13 -36.06 38.32
CA ASN A 13 -2.54 -36.17 38.70
C ASN A 13 -3.33 -34.98 38.13
N ASN A 14 -4.23 -35.26 37.19
CA ASN A 14 -4.96 -34.23 36.44
C ASN A 14 -6.44 -34.57 36.28
N ASN A 15 -7.29 -33.54 36.32
CA ASN A 15 -8.75 -33.65 36.27
C ASN A 15 -9.33 -33.63 34.84
N VAL A 16 -8.51 -34.02 33.83
CA VAL A 16 -8.95 -34.07 32.43
C VAL A 16 -9.59 -35.42 32.10
N SER A 17 -10.58 -35.39 31.19
CA SER A 17 -11.36 -36.58 30.82
C SER A 17 -10.49 -37.73 30.29
N ALA A 18 -10.90 -38.99 30.53
CA ALA A 18 -10.21 -40.17 30.01
C ALA A 18 -10.03 -40.13 28.48
N LYS A 19 -11.05 -39.61 27.76
CA LYS A 19 -10.99 -39.39 26.30
C LYS A 19 -9.88 -38.42 25.91
N PHE A 20 -9.72 -37.33 26.64
CA PHE A 20 -8.64 -36.37 26.42
C PHE A 20 -7.27 -36.99 26.72
N LYS A 21 -7.13 -37.73 27.83
CA LYS A 21 -5.88 -38.41 28.19
C LYS A 21 -5.45 -39.39 27.09
N PHE A 22 -6.39 -40.21 26.61
CA PHE A 22 -6.15 -41.15 25.51
C PHE A 22 -5.70 -40.42 24.23
N TRP A 23 -6.44 -39.38 23.82
CA TRP A 23 -6.11 -38.59 22.64
C TRP A 23 -4.72 -37.92 22.75
N ALA A 24 -4.39 -37.33 23.90
CA ALA A 24 -3.13 -36.64 24.11
C ALA A 24 -1.94 -37.61 24.06
N LYS A 25 -2.05 -38.77 24.73
CA LYS A 25 -1.02 -39.83 24.68
C LYS A 25 -0.85 -40.41 23.27
N GLN A 26 -1.91 -40.47 22.47
CA GLN A 26 -1.84 -40.92 21.07
C GLN A 26 -1.24 -39.86 20.13
N THR A 27 -1.50 -38.58 20.37
CA THR A 27 -1.18 -37.49 19.43
C THR A 27 0.19 -36.87 19.68
N PHE A 28 0.63 -36.82 20.94
CA PHE A 28 1.83 -36.10 21.34
C PHE A 28 2.87 -37.02 22.00
N ARG A 29 4.12 -36.55 22.01
CA ARG A 29 5.23 -37.14 22.76
C ARG A 29 5.95 -36.04 23.52
N LEU A 30 6.49 -36.39 24.68
CA LEU A 30 7.39 -35.51 25.43
C LEU A 30 8.82 -35.71 24.94
N ALA A 31 9.61 -34.65 24.89
CA ALA A 31 11.03 -34.68 24.65
C ALA A 31 11.72 -33.70 25.60
N GLU A 32 12.72 -34.19 26.32
CA GLU A 32 13.51 -33.37 27.23
C GLU A 32 14.77 -32.91 26.49
N ILE A 33 14.99 -31.61 26.41
CA ILE A 33 16.18 -31.01 25.81
C ILE A 33 16.85 -30.15 26.87
N GLY A 34 17.94 -30.66 27.45
CA GLY A 34 18.55 -30.05 28.63
C GLY A 34 17.63 -30.18 29.84
N SER A 35 17.32 -29.05 30.48
CA SER A 35 16.39 -28.97 31.63
C SER A 35 14.96 -28.55 31.25
N THR A 36 14.65 -28.50 29.94
CA THR A 36 13.36 -28.00 29.44
C THR A 36 12.60 -29.08 28.69
N ASP A 37 11.33 -29.23 29.04
CA ASP A 37 10.40 -30.13 28.38
C ASP A 37 9.76 -29.51 27.15
N PHE A 38 9.75 -30.26 26.06
CA PHE A 38 9.11 -29.89 24.81
C PHE A 38 8.07 -30.94 24.40
N VAL A 39 6.89 -30.47 24.02
CA VAL A 39 5.84 -31.33 23.46
C VAL A 39 6.00 -31.38 21.95
N TYR A 40 6.01 -32.59 21.38
CA TYR A 40 6.05 -32.81 19.94
C TYR A 40 4.78 -33.50 19.45
N VAL A 41 4.30 -33.11 18.27
CA VAL A 41 3.22 -33.83 17.57
C VAL A 41 3.79 -35.06 16.89
N LYS A 42 3.34 -36.25 17.28
CA LYS A 42 3.86 -37.54 16.77
C LYS A 42 3.77 -37.65 15.24
N LYS A 43 2.66 -37.21 14.66
CA LYS A 43 2.37 -37.34 13.22
C LYS A 43 3.45 -36.72 12.31
N ASN A 44 3.93 -35.52 12.65
CA ASN A 44 4.85 -34.75 11.81
C ASN A 44 6.20 -34.52 12.49
N ASN A 45 6.37 -35.00 13.72
CA ASN A 45 7.52 -34.77 14.58
C ASN A 45 7.91 -33.29 14.75
N LEU A 46 6.91 -32.41 14.83
CA LEU A 46 7.11 -30.97 15.01
C LEU A 46 6.83 -30.54 16.46
N PRO A 47 7.59 -29.59 17.00
CA PRO A 47 7.32 -29.02 18.31
C PRO A 47 5.97 -28.30 18.31
N LEU A 48 5.16 -28.58 19.33
CA LEU A 48 3.90 -27.90 19.60
C LEU A 48 4.20 -26.57 20.27
N VAL A 49 3.72 -25.49 19.66
CA VAL A 49 3.96 -24.12 20.15
C VAL A 49 2.86 -23.72 21.13
N THR A 50 3.24 -23.22 22.30
CA THR A 50 2.29 -22.67 23.27
C THR A 50 1.77 -21.32 22.82
N HIS A 51 0.61 -20.90 23.32
CA HIS A 51 0.00 -19.62 22.97
C HIS A 51 0.97 -18.43 23.18
N GLU A 52 1.70 -18.42 24.29
CA GLU A 52 2.69 -17.39 24.64
C GLU A 52 3.86 -17.33 23.65
N GLN A 53 4.23 -18.48 23.06
CA GLN A 53 5.35 -18.57 22.13
C GLN A 53 4.96 -18.24 20.68
N ILE A 54 3.67 -18.24 20.34
CA ILE A 54 3.19 -18.02 18.96
C ILE A 54 3.78 -16.74 18.39
N TYR A 55 3.68 -15.63 19.13
CA TYR A 55 4.16 -14.33 18.66
C TYR A 55 5.64 -14.40 18.24
N TYR A 56 6.51 -14.86 19.14
CA TYR A 56 7.95 -14.94 18.90
C TYR A 56 8.29 -15.85 17.71
N ARG A 57 7.66 -17.03 17.61
CA ARG A 57 7.92 -17.95 16.49
C ARG A 57 7.51 -17.38 15.13
N VAL A 58 6.42 -16.62 15.09
CA VAL A 58 5.97 -15.96 13.86
C VAL A 58 6.93 -14.81 13.49
N VAL A 59 7.37 -14.01 14.47
CA VAL A 59 8.37 -12.93 14.29
C VAL A 59 9.67 -13.50 13.72
N ASP A 60 10.24 -14.52 14.35
CA ASP A 60 11.50 -15.14 13.92
C ASP A 60 11.38 -15.66 12.48
N CYS A 61 10.31 -16.40 12.19
CA CYS A 61 10.06 -16.90 10.84
C CYS A 61 9.89 -15.77 9.83
N ARG A 62 9.28 -14.64 10.22
CA ARG A 62 9.06 -13.48 9.36
C ARG A 62 10.37 -12.82 8.96
N VAL A 63 11.27 -12.64 9.93
CA VAL A 63 12.61 -12.09 9.72
C VAL A 63 13.43 -13.01 8.81
N VAL A 64 13.41 -14.33 9.08
CA VAL A 64 14.15 -15.32 8.28
C VAL A 64 13.69 -15.37 6.81
N VAL A 65 12.39 -15.18 6.53
CA VAL A 65 11.90 -15.11 5.14
C VAL A 65 12.00 -13.70 4.54
N GLY A 66 12.66 -12.76 5.21
CA GLY A 66 12.90 -11.40 4.73
C GLY A 66 11.61 -10.60 4.50
N HIS A 67 10.61 -10.73 5.39
CA HIS A 67 9.31 -10.07 5.24
C HIS A 67 8.60 -10.35 3.89
N SER A 68 8.84 -11.53 3.31
CA SER A 68 8.20 -12.02 2.08
C SER A 68 6.66 -12.08 2.14
N GLY A 69 5.98 -12.48 1.06
CA GLY A 69 4.51 -12.65 1.07
C GLY A 69 3.98 -13.62 2.16
N ARG A 70 2.68 -13.54 2.46
CA ARG A 70 1.99 -14.34 3.51
C ARG A 70 2.25 -15.85 3.36
N GLU A 71 2.15 -16.36 2.15
CA GLU A 71 2.31 -17.79 1.86
C GLU A 71 3.72 -18.31 2.16
N LYS A 72 4.77 -17.49 1.94
CA LYS A 72 6.15 -17.86 2.25
C LYS A 72 6.36 -17.98 3.76
N THR A 73 5.83 -17.04 4.55
CA THR A 73 5.88 -17.11 6.02
C THR A 73 5.08 -18.32 6.53
N TRP A 74 3.88 -18.54 6.00
CA TRP A 74 3.06 -19.71 6.34
C TRP A 74 3.77 -21.03 6.05
N ALA A 75 4.37 -21.18 4.86
CA ALA A 75 5.10 -22.37 4.48
C ALA A 75 6.31 -22.63 5.39
N LYS A 76 7.02 -21.59 5.81
CA LYS A 76 8.14 -21.70 6.76
C LYS A 76 7.66 -22.16 8.14
N ILE A 77 6.61 -21.53 8.67
CA ILE A 77 6.06 -21.88 10.00
C ILE A 77 5.55 -23.32 10.03
N LYS A 78 4.79 -23.73 9.00
CA LYS A 78 4.23 -25.09 8.90
C LYS A 78 5.32 -26.18 8.82
N ARG A 79 6.53 -25.85 8.36
CA ARG A 79 7.68 -26.77 8.33
C ARG A 79 8.39 -26.89 9.67
N LEU A 80 8.26 -25.91 10.56
CA LEU A 80 9.03 -25.83 11.81
C LEU A 80 8.19 -26.11 13.05
N TYR A 81 6.90 -25.78 13.03
CA TYR A 81 6.07 -25.74 14.22
C TYR A 81 4.68 -26.34 13.96
N ALA A 82 4.11 -26.94 15.00
CA ALA A 82 2.70 -27.34 15.05
C ALA A 82 1.92 -26.45 16.04
N GLY A 83 0.60 -26.37 15.84
CA GLY A 83 -0.30 -25.65 16.76
C GLY A 83 -0.45 -24.15 16.51
N ILE A 84 0.22 -23.58 15.51
CA ILE A 84 0.05 -22.15 15.16
C ILE A 84 -1.10 -21.99 14.15
N PRO A 85 -2.19 -21.28 14.50
CA PRO A 85 -3.33 -21.10 13.59
C PRO A 85 -2.99 -20.11 12.47
N ARG A 86 -3.53 -20.36 11.27
CA ARG A 86 -3.32 -19.49 10.10
C ARG A 86 -3.81 -18.07 10.34
N GLN A 87 -4.89 -17.93 11.10
CA GLN A 87 -5.47 -16.64 11.48
C GLN A 87 -4.48 -15.79 12.28
N ALA A 88 -3.77 -16.38 13.25
CA ALA A 88 -2.76 -15.66 14.03
C ALA A 88 -1.61 -15.17 13.15
N ILE A 89 -1.16 -15.98 12.19
CA ILE A 89 -0.11 -15.60 11.24
C ILE A 89 -0.57 -14.46 10.35
N CYS A 90 -1.79 -14.53 9.81
CA CYS A 90 -2.37 -13.46 9.00
C CYS A 90 -2.49 -12.14 9.79
N LEU A 91 -2.97 -12.20 11.04
CA LEU A 91 -3.08 -11.05 11.93
C LEU A 91 -1.71 -10.42 12.17
N TYR A 92 -0.71 -11.22 12.55
CA TYR A 92 0.65 -10.72 12.75
C TYR A 92 1.22 -10.05 11.49
N ILE A 93 1.11 -10.69 10.31
CA ILE A 93 1.66 -10.12 9.07
C ILE A 93 0.95 -8.80 8.71
N ASN A 94 -0.34 -8.67 9.02
CA ASN A 94 -1.07 -7.42 8.83
C ASN A 94 -0.63 -6.31 9.77
N MET A 95 -0.22 -6.65 10.99
CA MET A 95 0.26 -5.71 12.01
C MET A 95 1.77 -5.47 11.98
N CYS A 96 2.50 -6.06 11.03
CA CYS A 96 3.95 -5.93 10.96
C CYS A 96 4.37 -4.54 10.47
N ASP A 97 4.99 -3.74 11.34
CA ASP A 97 5.42 -2.36 11.06
C ASP A 97 6.32 -2.23 9.82
N THR A 98 7.31 -3.12 9.68
CA THR A 98 8.19 -3.17 8.50
C THR A 98 7.43 -3.42 7.21
N CYS A 99 6.33 -4.17 7.26
CA CYS A 99 5.52 -4.44 6.09
C CYS A 99 4.56 -3.28 5.80
N GLN A 100 4.01 -2.66 6.84
CA GLN A 100 3.09 -1.51 6.70
C GLN A 100 3.79 -0.31 6.07
N THR A 101 5.01 0.00 6.51
CA THR A 101 5.83 1.10 5.96
C THR A 101 6.23 0.90 4.49
N ARG A 102 6.26 -0.35 4.01
CA ARG A 102 6.60 -0.71 2.63
C ARG A 102 5.39 -1.00 1.74
N ARG A 103 4.17 -0.88 2.25
CA ARG A 103 2.98 -1.08 1.42
C ARG A 103 2.87 0.05 0.41
N SER A 104 2.80 -0.31 -0.86
CA SER A 104 2.40 0.63 -1.90
C SER A 104 0.98 1.12 -1.60
N PHE A 105 0.78 2.43 -1.70
CA PHE A 105 -0.56 3.00 -1.64
C PHE A 105 -1.40 2.43 -2.79
N PRO A 106 -2.71 2.18 -2.57
CA PRO A 106 -3.62 1.92 -3.68
C PRO A 106 -3.44 3.02 -4.73
N THR A 107 -3.26 2.64 -5.98
CA THR A 107 -3.24 3.61 -7.06
C THR A 107 -4.52 4.45 -6.97
N PRO A 108 -4.44 5.78 -6.99
CA PRO A 108 -5.63 6.60 -6.96
C PRO A 108 -6.52 6.17 -8.13
N ILE A 109 -7.82 5.99 -7.83
CA ILE A 109 -8.83 5.70 -8.84
C ILE A 109 -8.67 6.75 -9.94
N SER A 110 -8.50 6.29 -11.19
CA SER A 110 -8.27 7.17 -12.35
C SER A 110 -9.21 8.37 -12.27
N GLY A 111 -8.63 9.58 -12.23
CA GLY A 111 -9.39 10.81 -12.05
C GLY A 111 -10.55 10.88 -13.06
N LYS A 112 -11.74 11.30 -12.61
CA LYS A 112 -12.91 11.42 -13.47
C LYS A 112 -12.54 12.21 -14.72
N ARG A 113 -12.83 11.65 -15.90
CA ARG A 113 -12.58 12.33 -17.18
C ARG A 113 -13.29 13.68 -17.20
N ILE A 114 -12.55 14.75 -17.46
CA ILE A 114 -13.15 16.08 -17.68
C ILE A 114 -13.99 16.00 -18.97
N VAL A 115 -15.28 16.30 -18.86
CA VAL A 115 -16.20 16.40 -20.01
C VAL A 115 -16.43 17.89 -20.29
N SER A 116 -16.25 18.31 -21.55
CA SER A 116 -16.67 19.63 -22.02
C SER A 116 -17.80 19.44 -23.02
N LEU A 117 -18.90 20.16 -22.85
CA LEU A 117 -20.15 19.94 -23.60
C LEU A 117 -20.30 20.87 -24.82
N GLY A 118 -19.35 21.77 -25.05
CA GLY A 118 -19.37 22.69 -26.19
C GLY A 118 -18.19 23.65 -26.20
N PHE A 119 -18.08 24.42 -27.28
CA PHE A 119 -17.06 25.46 -27.45
C PHE A 119 -17.08 26.46 -26.28
N LEU A 120 -15.89 26.84 -25.80
CA LEU A 120 -15.66 27.74 -24.66
C LEU A 120 -16.35 27.35 -23.35
N THR A 121 -16.82 26.10 -23.22
CA THR A 121 -17.25 25.58 -21.92
C THR A 121 -16.07 25.45 -20.96
N ARG A 122 -14.88 25.17 -21.48
CA ARG A 122 -13.64 25.13 -20.70
C ARG A 122 -12.45 25.53 -21.58
N LEU A 123 -11.77 26.60 -21.19
CA LEU A 123 -10.51 27.04 -21.78
C LEU A 123 -9.37 26.69 -20.82
N GLN A 124 -8.40 25.93 -21.31
CA GLN A 124 -7.17 25.61 -20.56
C GLN A 124 -6.06 26.54 -21.02
N VAL A 125 -5.34 27.15 -20.08
CA VAL A 125 -4.23 28.07 -20.36
C VAL A 125 -2.98 27.54 -19.69
N ASP A 126 -1.89 27.53 -20.43
CA ASP A 126 -0.58 27.08 -19.97
C ASP A 126 0.53 28.00 -20.54
N LEU A 127 1.69 28.02 -19.88
CA LEU A 127 2.88 28.72 -20.36
C LEU A 127 3.99 27.72 -20.68
N ILE A 128 4.45 27.75 -21.91
CA ILE A 128 5.61 26.99 -22.36
C ILE A 128 6.85 27.87 -22.18
N ASP A 129 7.82 27.38 -21.41
CA ASP A 129 9.10 28.05 -21.20
C ASP A 129 10.03 27.83 -22.40
N MET A 130 10.38 28.93 -23.07
CA MET A 130 11.24 28.96 -24.26
C MET A 130 12.56 29.68 -23.99
N ARG A 131 12.94 29.92 -22.72
CA ARG A 131 14.15 30.68 -22.36
C ARG A 131 15.45 30.07 -22.91
N SER A 132 15.49 28.76 -23.12
CA SER A 132 16.66 28.09 -23.72
C SER A 132 16.84 28.37 -25.21
N VAL A 133 15.79 28.85 -25.88
CA VAL A 133 15.71 29.09 -27.34
C VAL A 133 14.98 30.40 -27.64
N SER A 134 15.25 31.44 -26.83
CA SER A 134 14.56 32.72 -26.93
C SER A 134 14.78 33.38 -28.29
N TYR A 135 13.74 33.99 -28.85
CA TYR A 135 13.81 34.74 -30.11
C TYR A 135 13.28 36.15 -29.91
N ASN A 136 14.05 37.19 -30.28
CA ASN A 136 13.65 38.60 -30.17
C ASN A 136 13.05 38.97 -28.80
N SER A 137 13.69 38.53 -27.71
CA SER A 137 13.25 38.76 -26.32
C SER A 137 11.92 38.08 -25.92
N TYR A 138 11.36 37.22 -26.77
CA TYR A 138 10.25 36.33 -26.40
C TYR A 138 10.78 35.06 -25.77
N ASN A 139 10.39 34.84 -24.51
CA ASN A 139 10.92 33.80 -23.65
C ASN A 139 9.86 32.75 -23.30
N PHE A 140 8.60 33.01 -23.59
CA PHE A 140 7.49 32.13 -23.24
C PHE A 140 6.48 32.07 -24.39
N ILE A 141 5.71 30.99 -24.45
CA ILE A 141 4.53 30.88 -25.30
C ILE A 141 3.33 30.62 -24.40
N MET A 142 2.34 31.51 -24.44
CA MET A 142 1.04 31.25 -23.86
C MET A 142 0.24 30.36 -24.81
N HIS A 143 -0.09 29.17 -24.32
CA HIS A 143 -0.97 28.22 -25.00
C HIS A 143 -2.35 28.26 -24.36
N ALA A 144 -3.33 28.78 -25.10
CA ALA A 144 -4.73 28.65 -24.71
C ALA A 144 -5.41 27.60 -25.59
N LYS A 145 -6.13 26.66 -24.97
CA LYS A 145 -6.75 25.53 -25.67
C LYS A 145 -8.20 25.38 -25.25
N ASP A 146 -9.11 25.39 -26.23
CA ASP A 146 -10.49 25.01 -25.96
C ASP A 146 -10.56 23.49 -25.74
N HIS A 147 -11.16 23.09 -24.61
CA HIS A 147 -11.22 21.69 -24.24
C HIS A 147 -12.18 20.88 -25.13
N PHE A 148 -13.19 21.50 -25.76
CA PHE A 148 -14.16 20.79 -26.59
C PHE A 148 -13.64 20.60 -28.02
N THR A 149 -13.37 21.68 -28.73
CA THR A 149 -12.94 21.67 -30.14
C THR A 149 -11.48 21.27 -30.31
N LYS A 150 -10.69 21.31 -29.23
CA LYS A 150 -9.24 21.15 -29.23
C LYS A 150 -8.48 22.26 -29.98
N PHE A 151 -9.19 23.33 -30.38
CA PHE A 151 -8.58 24.50 -30.99
C PHE A 151 -7.55 25.14 -30.04
N SER A 152 -6.41 25.55 -30.58
CA SER A 152 -5.29 26.09 -29.82
C SER A 152 -4.90 27.47 -30.33
N TRP A 153 -4.81 28.43 -29.42
CA TRP A 153 -4.20 29.74 -29.63
C TRP A 153 -2.81 29.76 -29.00
N LEU A 154 -1.86 30.34 -29.70
CA LEU A 154 -0.48 30.50 -29.25
C LEU A 154 -0.10 31.98 -29.32
N TYR A 155 0.41 32.52 -28.22
CA TYR A 155 0.90 33.90 -28.13
C TYR A 155 2.32 33.91 -27.59
N ALA A 156 3.25 34.53 -28.31
CA ALA A 156 4.60 34.72 -27.82
C ALA A 156 4.61 35.81 -26.73
N LEU A 157 5.24 35.53 -25.59
CA LEU A 157 5.35 36.47 -24.47
C LEU A 157 6.83 36.74 -24.10
N PRO A 158 7.20 38.00 -23.82
CA PRO A 158 8.54 38.35 -23.36
C PRO A 158 8.78 37.96 -21.90
N SER A 159 7.73 38.02 -21.07
CA SER A 159 7.74 37.63 -19.66
C SER A 159 6.50 36.78 -19.34
N LYS A 160 6.57 36.03 -18.25
CA LYS A 160 5.43 35.26 -17.71
C LYS A 160 4.52 36.08 -16.79
N GLU A 161 4.59 37.40 -16.84
CA GLU A 161 3.79 38.25 -15.96
C GLU A 161 2.30 38.14 -16.28
N ALA A 162 1.47 38.14 -15.24
CA ALA A 162 0.01 38.00 -15.35
C ALA A 162 -0.60 39.04 -16.30
N ILE A 163 -0.05 40.26 -16.37
CA ILE A 163 -0.53 41.31 -17.28
C ILE A 163 -0.40 40.91 -18.75
N ASN A 164 0.70 40.26 -19.13
CA ASN A 164 0.95 39.83 -20.51
C ASN A 164 0.03 38.67 -20.89
N VAL A 165 -0.23 37.76 -19.96
CA VAL A 165 -1.21 36.68 -20.11
C VAL A 165 -2.63 37.24 -20.24
N ALA A 166 -3.02 38.16 -19.35
CA ALA A 166 -4.35 38.75 -19.32
C ALA A 166 -4.68 39.53 -20.60
N ASN A 167 -3.72 40.30 -21.12
CA ASN A 167 -3.89 41.04 -22.38
C ASN A 167 -4.17 40.12 -23.57
N ASN A 168 -3.49 38.98 -23.65
CA ASN A 168 -3.71 38.01 -24.73
C ASN A 168 -5.02 37.22 -24.55
N LEU A 169 -5.37 36.84 -23.32
CA LEU A 169 -6.68 36.23 -23.02
C LEU A 169 -7.84 37.16 -23.39
N ARG A 170 -7.68 38.46 -23.12
CA ARG A 170 -8.68 39.49 -23.45
C ARG A 170 -8.99 39.52 -24.95
N ASN A 171 -8.00 39.30 -25.81
CA ASN A 171 -8.22 39.22 -27.26
C ASN A 171 -9.11 38.03 -27.65
N ILE A 172 -8.90 36.87 -27.02
CA ILE A 172 -9.77 35.70 -27.21
C ILE A 172 -11.19 36.03 -26.73
N PHE A 173 -11.32 36.65 -25.56
CA PHE A 173 -12.62 36.96 -24.96
C PHE A 173 -13.43 37.97 -25.77
N TYR A 174 -12.77 38.96 -26.38
CA TYR A 174 -13.45 39.92 -27.25
C TYR A 174 -13.88 39.33 -28.59
N THR A 175 -13.13 38.35 -29.09
CA THR A 175 -13.44 37.72 -30.38
C THR A 175 -14.55 36.68 -30.26
N PHE A 176 -14.53 35.88 -29.21
CA PHE A 176 -15.39 34.68 -29.09
C PHE A 176 -16.29 34.68 -27.85
N GLY A 177 -16.15 35.65 -26.95
CA GLY A 177 -16.78 35.66 -25.64
C GLY A 177 -15.92 35.00 -24.55
N PRO A 178 -16.22 35.23 -23.27
CA PRO A 178 -15.52 34.60 -22.16
C PRO A 178 -15.89 33.11 -22.01
N PRO A 179 -14.95 32.24 -21.57
CA PRO A 179 -15.27 30.84 -21.30
C PRO A 179 -16.07 30.68 -20.01
N LYS A 180 -16.83 29.58 -19.88
CA LYS A 180 -17.53 29.23 -18.62
C LYS A 180 -16.57 28.85 -17.50
N ILE A 181 -15.49 28.15 -17.86
CA ILE A 181 -14.41 27.75 -16.95
C ILE A 181 -13.08 28.12 -17.60
N LEU A 182 -12.33 29.01 -16.95
CA LEU A 182 -10.93 29.24 -17.27
C LEU A 182 -10.10 28.38 -16.32
N GLN A 183 -9.25 27.52 -16.86
CA GLN A 183 -8.41 26.61 -16.09
C GLN A 183 -6.94 26.89 -16.42
N SER A 184 -6.14 27.18 -15.40
CA SER A 184 -4.68 27.24 -15.45
C SER A 184 -4.07 26.25 -14.45
N ASP A 185 -2.75 26.18 -14.40
CA ASP A 185 -2.06 25.65 -13.23
C ASP A 185 -2.06 26.67 -12.07
N ASN A 186 -1.49 26.29 -10.92
CA ASN A 186 -1.33 27.17 -9.76
C ASN A 186 -0.07 28.06 -9.87
N GLY A 187 0.37 28.40 -11.09
CA GLY A 187 1.44 29.35 -11.32
C GLY A 187 1.09 30.73 -10.76
N LYS A 188 2.09 31.47 -10.27
CA LYS A 188 1.90 32.86 -9.77
C LYS A 188 1.44 33.82 -10.87
N GLU A 189 1.69 33.44 -12.12
CA GLU A 189 1.23 34.09 -13.33
C GLU A 189 -0.29 34.04 -13.55
N PHE A 190 -1.02 33.21 -12.79
CA PHE A 190 -2.47 33.00 -12.92
C PHE A 190 -3.28 33.23 -11.64
N VAL A 191 -2.63 33.68 -10.54
CA VAL A 191 -3.24 33.89 -9.20
C VAL A 191 -3.08 35.34 -8.75
#